data_AF-A0A0G1ZSX1-F1
#
_entry.id   AF-A0A0G1ZSX1-F1
#
_cell.length_a   1.000
_cell.length_b   1.000
_cell.length_c   1.000
_cell.angle_alpha   90.00
_cell.angle_beta   90.00
_cell.angle_gamma   90.00
#
_symmetry.space_group_name_H-M   'P 1'
#
loop_
_entity.id
_entity.type
_entity.pdbx_description
1 polymer ?
#
loop_
_entity_poly.entity_id
_entity_poly.type
_entity_poly.pdbx_seq_one_letter_code
_entity_poly.pdbx_strand_id
1 'polypeptide(L)' 'MSADLRKRLAEHNRGKNFSTKPHGPWQLIHYEAYLNEKDAKRREKYLKTNQGARILKRMLKEYFYEIKNH' A
#
# COMPACT_ATOMS: atom_id res chain seq x y z
N MET A 1 -1.56 9.19 -5.79
CA MET A 1 -2.25 9.46 -4.51
C MET A 1 -3.72 9.69 -4.79
N SER A 2 -4.61 8.97 -4.12
CA SER A 2 -6.06 9.10 -4.34
C SER A 2 -6.70 9.53 -3.03
N ALA A 3 -7.61 10.51 -3.09
CA ALA A 3 -8.26 11.08 -1.91
C ALA A 3 -9.18 10.09 -1.17
N ASP A 4 -9.61 9.01 -1.84
CA ASP A 4 -10.49 7.99 -1.26
C ASP A 4 -9.89 6.59 -1.40
N LEU A 5 -9.29 6.11 -0.31
CA LEU A 5 -8.68 4.78 -0.21
C LEU A 5 -9.72 3.66 -0.25
N ARG A 6 -10.92 3.88 0.31
CA ARG A 6 -11.98 2.86 0.40
C ARG A 6 -12.58 2.60 -0.97
N LYS A 7 -12.89 3.65 -1.71
CA LYS A 7 -13.41 3.56 -3.08
C LYS A 7 -12.42 2.83 -3.98
N ARG A 8 -11.13 3.18 -3.91
CA ARG A 8 -10.07 2.56 -4.72
C ARG A 8 -9.90 1.06 -4.38
N LEU A 9 -9.89 0.70 -3.10
CA LEU A 9 -9.78 -0.71 -2.70
C LEU A 9 -10.97 -1.53 -3.21
N ALA A 10 -12.19 -0.99 -3.05
CA ALA A 10 -13.40 -1.62 -3.57
C ALA A 10 -13.38 -1.77 -5.10
N GLU A 11 -12.89 -0.77 -5.85
CA GLU A 11 -12.77 -0.83 -7.30
C GLU A 11 -11.74 -1.86 -7.79
N HIS A 12 -10.58 -1.93 -7.14
CA HIS A 12 -9.55 -2.93 -7.47
C HIS A 12 -10.03 -4.36 -7.16
N ASN A 13 -10.68 -4.57 -6.01
CA ASN A 13 -11.21 -5.88 -5.63
C ASN A 13 -12.43 -6.31 -6.46
N ARG A 14 -13.15 -5.37 -7.07
CA ARG A 14 -14.21 -5.65 -8.06
C ARG A 14 -13.68 -6.03 -9.45
N GLY A 15 -12.36 -6.10 -9.64
CA GLY A 15 -11.75 -6.56 -10.89
C GLY A 15 -11.94 -5.61 -12.09
N LYS A 16 -12.27 -4.33 -11.84
CA LYS A 16 -12.49 -3.33 -12.90
C LYS A 16 -11.22 -2.94 -13.67
N ASN A 17 -10.05 -3.33 -13.21
CA ASN A 17 -8.78 -3.05 -13.86
C ASN A 17 -8.14 -4.36 -14.35
N PHE A 18 -7.99 -4.49 -15.66
CA PHE A 18 -7.55 -5.72 -16.33
C PHE A 18 -6.20 -6.23 -15.79
N SER A 19 -5.29 -5.32 -15.44
CA SER A 19 -3.96 -5.63 -14.92
C SER A 19 -3.93 -6.05 -13.44
N THR A 20 -4.93 -5.68 -12.62
CA THR A 20 -4.96 -6.02 -11.18
C THR A 20 -5.95 -7.12 -10.82
N LYS A 21 -6.76 -7.55 -11.80
CA LYS A 21 -7.76 -8.63 -11.69
C LYS A 21 -7.17 -10.01 -11.33
N PRO A 22 -5.99 -10.44 -11.81
CA PRO A 22 -5.46 -11.77 -11.51
C PRO A 22 -4.90 -11.94 -10.10
N HIS A 23 -4.59 -10.84 -9.40
CA HIS A 23 -3.84 -10.86 -8.14
C HIS A 23 -4.71 -10.51 -6.92
N GLY A 24 -6.04 -10.50 -7.10
CA GLY A 24 -6.98 -10.27 -6.02
C GLY A 24 -7.28 -11.55 -5.22
N PRO A 25 -7.84 -11.42 -4.01
CA PRO A 25 -8.25 -10.17 -3.37
C PRO A 25 -7.09 -9.39 -2.73
N TRP A 26 -7.09 -8.07 -2.91
CA TRP A 26 -6.11 -7.18 -2.29
C TRP A 26 -6.58 -6.77 -0.89
N GLN A 27 -5.70 -6.89 0.11
CA GLN A 27 -5.92 -6.41 1.47
C GLN A 27 -5.12 -5.13 1.70
N LEU A 28 -5.74 -4.12 2.31
CA LEU A 28 -5.04 -2.91 2.74
C LEU A 28 -4.32 -3.19 4.06
N ILE A 29 -2.98 -3.25 4.01
CA ILE A 29 -2.12 -3.60 5.16
C ILE A 29 -1.55 -2.36 5.87
N HIS A 30 -1.42 -1.25 5.16
CA HIS A 30 -0.83 0.00 5.65
C HIS A 30 -1.28 1.18 4.80
N TYR A 31 -1.52 2.33 5.43
CA TYR A 31 -1.71 3.61 4.75
C TYR A 31 -1.16 4.75 5.59
N GLU A 32 -0.75 5.83 4.93
CA GLU A 32 -0.28 7.07 5.56
C GLU A 32 -1.07 8.25 4.98
N ALA A 33 -1.49 9.17 5.86
CA ALA A 33 -2.23 10.37 5.49
C ALA A 33 -1.39 11.62 5.80
N TYR A 34 -1.47 12.61 4.94
CA TYR A 34 -0.69 13.85 5.01
C TYR A 34 -1.59 15.04 4.75
N LEU A 35 -1.43 16.12 5.53
CA LEU A 35 -2.12 17.39 5.30
C LEU A 35 -1.50 18.18 4.14
N ASN A 36 -0.18 18.04 3.95
CA ASN A 36 0.56 18.72 2.90
C ASN A 36 0.86 17.77 1.74
N GLU A 37 0.47 18.16 0.53
CA GLU A 37 0.67 17.37 -0.68
C GLU A 37 2.17 17.16 -1.00
N LYS A 38 3.03 18.14 -0.72
CA LYS A 38 4.48 18.04 -0.97
C LYS A 38 5.13 17.00 -0.07
N ASP A 39 4.70 16.90 1.18
CA ASP A 39 5.19 15.90 2.13
C ASP A 39 4.73 14.50 1.73
N ALA A 40 3.46 14.38 1.32
CA ALA A 40 2.93 13.16 0.76
C ALA A 40 3.77 12.69 -0.45
N LYS A 41 3.99 13.57 -1.45
CA LYS A 41 4.79 13.25 -2.64
C LYS A 41 6.22 12.83 -2.31
N ARG A 42 6.87 13.54 -1.37
CA ARG A 42 8.22 13.20 -0.91
C ARG A 42 8.25 11.81 -0.28
N ARG A 43 7.27 11.49 0.56
CA ARG A 43 7.14 10.18 1.18
C ARG A 43 6.90 9.08 0.15
N GLU A 44 5.99 9.29 -0.80
CA GLU A 44 5.73 8.31 -1.86
C GLU A 44 6.99 8.03 -2.67
N LYS A 45 7.73 9.07 -3.06
CA LYS A 45 9.00 8.91 -3.77
C LYS A 45 10.01 8.13 -2.93
N TYR A 46 10.11 8.43 -1.64
CA TYR A 46 11.00 7.71 -0.73
C TYR A 46 10.62 6.23 -0.61
N LEU A 47 9.34 5.90 -0.44
CA LEU A 47 8.85 4.52 -0.32
C LEU A 47 9.10 3.67 -1.57
N LYS A 48 9.18 4.30 -2.76
CA LYS A 48 9.54 3.64 -4.02
C LYS A 48 11.04 3.31 -4.15
N THR A 49 11.88 3.77 -3.21
CA THR A 49 13.30 3.40 -3.17
C THR A 49 13.53 2.08 -2.45
N ASN A 50 14.67 1.42 -2.70
CA ASN A 50 15.07 0.21 -1.97
C ASN A 50 15.20 0.43 -0.46
N GLN A 51 15.59 1.64 -0.03
CA GLN A 51 15.67 1.99 1.39
C GLN A 51 14.27 2.13 1.98
N GLY A 52 13.38 2.86 1.30
CA GLY A 52 12.00 3.02 1.72
C GLY A 52 11.24 1.69 1.82
N ALA A 53 11.44 0.79 0.86
CA ALA A 53 10.89 -0.56 0.90
C ALA A 53 11.41 -1.38 2.10
N ARG A 54 12.70 -1.28 2.44
CA ARG A 54 13.26 -1.94 3.64
C ARG A 54 12.67 -1.38 4.93
N ILE A 55 12.51 -0.05 5.02
CA ILE A 55 11.85 0.56 6.18
C ILE A 55 10.40 0.09 6.30
N LEU A 56 9.65 0.06 5.20
CA LEU A 56 8.26 -0.40 5.23
C LEU A 56 8.15 -1.85 5.71
N LYS A 57 9.04 -2.75 5.22
CA LYS A 57 9.12 -4.13 5.72
C LYS A 57 9.44 -4.20 7.22
N ARG A 58 10.32 -3.33 7.71
CA ARG A 58 10.65 -3.25 9.14
C ARG A 58 9.48 -2.73 9.97
N MET A 59 8.73 -1.76 9.46
CA MET A 59 7.52 -1.24 10.14
C MET A 59 6.44 -2.32 10.25
N LEU A 60 6.27 -3.13 9.20
CA LEU A 60 5.28 -4.21 9.14
C LEU A 60 5.88 -5.58 9.55
N LYS A 61 6.93 -5.58 10.37
CA LYS A 61 7.69 -6.80 10.72
C LYS A 61 6.79 -7.90 11.29
N GLU A 62 5.94 -7.57 12.27
CA GLU A 62 5.09 -8.56 12.94
C GLU A 62 3.98 -9.07 12.00
N TYR A 63 3.35 -8.18 11.22
CA TYR A 63 2.39 -8.57 10.20
C TYR A 63 2.98 -9.58 9.19
N PHE A 64 4.19 -9.33 8.70
CA PHE A 64 4.86 -10.26 7.79
C PHE A 64 5.37 -11.53 8.49
N TYR A 65 5.66 -11.47 9.78
CA TYR A 65 6.05 -12.65 10.56
C TYR A 65 4.86 -13.58 10.77
N GLU A 66 3.70 -13.06 11.18
CA GLU A 66 2.46 -13.82 11.37
C GLU A 66 2.04 -14.55 10.09
N ILE A 67 2.08 -13.88 8.93
CA ILE A 67 1.72 -14.48 7.64
C ILE A 67 2.68 -15.61 7.22
N LYS A 68 3.97 -15.52 7.56
CA LYS A 68 4.95 -16.53 7.15
C LYS A 68 4.84 -17.82 7.98
N ASN A 69 4.29 -17.73 9.18
CA ASN A 69 4.14 -18.85 10.12
C ASN A 69 2.71 -19.45 10.10
N HIS A 70 1.91 -19.13 9.08
CA HIS A 70 0.66 -19.77 8.72
C HIS A 70 0.77 -20.32 7.30
#